data_AF-A0A8D0EIQ3-F1
#
_entry.id   AF-A0A8D0EIQ3-F1
#
_cell.length_a   1.000
_cell.length_b   1.000
_cell.length_c   1.000
_cell.angle_alpha   90.00
_cell.angle_beta   90.00
_cell.angle_gamma   90.00
#
_symmetry.space_group_name_H-M   'P 1'
#
loop_
_entity.id
_entity.type
_entity.pdbx_description
1 polymer ?
#
loop_
_entity_poly.entity_id
_entity_poly.type
_entity_poly.pdbx_seq_one_letter_code
_entity_poly.pdbx_strand_id
1 'polypeptide(L)'
;REGIFFGGGLGGGHPMPVLLTASLFSHPEDVKALQVSIPRHPALEAVLAGDITIPCLITYLGPQPTASTAGRQAVLGTPRVKWTFISEGKEVEILVARGDRVKVSEDYRLRASLPIFHQRYTNASLLLTELRPNDSGIYRCDVQHGIEDGHDILDVKVKGVVFHYREGSMRYAYTFAEARAACARIGAHIATPEQLYAAYLGGYEQCDAGWIADQTVRYPIHTPREACYGDMNGFPGVRNYGVVDPEDMYDVYCYAEDLPGEIFLETTPDKFTLEEAAARCRALGAELASTGQLYAAWSAGLDACSPGWLADGSVRYPIVTPRERCGGALPGVKTIFLFRNQTGFPDAQSRYDAYCFRGKEGHPPPSPCRCSHAGTSMRFREASGQGCGCSVGAGCWLQPTLVPRVGMSRRLGITSGPRVLSVLRAVISR
;
A
#
# COMPACT_ATOMS: atom_id res chain seq x y z
N ARG A 1 -27.15 -47.02 44.80
CA ARG A 1 -26.56 -48.12 45.61
C ARG A 1 -25.90 -47.41 46.78
N GLU A 2 -26.24 -47.76 48.03
CA GLU A 2 -25.84 -47.07 49.28
C GLU A 2 -26.40 -45.63 49.37
N GLY A 3 -26.91 -45.08 50.49
CA GLY A 3 -26.97 -45.48 51.90
C GLY A 3 -26.24 -44.43 52.78
N ILE A 4 -26.67 -43.98 53.97
CA ILE A 4 -27.83 -44.33 54.82
C ILE A 4 -27.93 -43.31 56.00
N PHE A 5 -29.14 -42.92 56.47
CA PHE A 5 -29.49 -42.29 57.80
C PHE A 5 -28.78 -40.98 58.28
N PHE A 6 -29.20 -40.23 59.33
CA PHE A 6 -30.33 -40.27 60.31
C PHE A 6 -30.62 -38.83 60.84
N GLY A 7 -31.80 -38.59 61.45
CA GLY A 7 -31.97 -37.57 62.52
C GLY A 7 -33.08 -36.54 62.29
N GLY A 8 -34.12 -36.55 63.13
CA GLY A 8 -35.24 -35.60 63.07
C GLY A 8 -35.29 -34.62 64.26
N GLY A 9 -36.25 -33.71 64.24
CA GLY A 9 -36.52 -32.79 65.35
C GLY A 9 -37.63 -31.79 65.04
N LEU A 10 -38.80 -31.95 65.65
CA LEU A 10 -39.87 -30.93 65.67
C LEU A 10 -39.54 -29.88 66.73
N GLY A 11 -39.68 -28.60 66.39
CA GLY A 11 -39.51 -27.49 67.34
C GLY A 11 -39.93 -26.16 66.73
N GLY A 12 -41.13 -25.69 67.07
CA GLY A 12 -41.63 -24.38 66.63
C GLY A 12 -41.06 -23.25 67.47
N GLY A 13 -40.72 -22.13 66.83
CA GLY A 13 -40.29 -20.90 67.49
C GLY A 13 -39.91 -19.80 66.50
N HIS A 14 -40.76 -18.79 66.35
CA HIS A 14 -40.32 -17.49 65.82
C HIS A 14 -39.55 -16.75 66.93
N PRO A 15 -38.46 -16.05 66.58
CA PRO A 15 -38.60 -14.65 66.16
C PRO A 15 -37.74 -14.24 64.95
N MET A 16 -37.96 -12.99 64.51
CA MET A 16 -37.28 -12.31 63.40
C MET A 16 -35.74 -12.33 63.49
N PRO A 17 -35.04 -12.45 62.35
CA PRO A 17 -33.74 -11.83 62.15
C PRO A 17 -33.83 -10.66 61.14
N VAL A 18 -33.18 -9.55 61.50
CA VAL A 18 -32.97 -8.39 60.64
C VAL A 18 -32.17 -8.80 59.41
N LEU A 19 -32.67 -8.46 58.21
CA LEU A 19 -31.92 -8.59 56.96
C LEU A 19 -30.68 -7.68 57.00
N LEU A 20 -29.50 -8.28 57.16
CA LEU A 20 -28.26 -7.60 56.78
C LEU A 20 -28.31 -7.38 55.26
N THR A 21 -28.53 -6.14 54.85
CA THR A 21 -28.22 -5.71 53.49
C THR A 21 -26.71 -5.72 53.33
N ALA A 22 -26.17 -6.80 52.75
CA ALA A 22 -24.78 -6.84 52.32
C ALA A 22 -24.60 -5.79 51.22
N SER A 23 -23.97 -4.66 51.57
CA SER A 23 -23.59 -3.63 50.61
C SER A 23 -22.65 -4.23 49.58
N LEU A 24 -23.15 -4.46 48.37
CA LEU A 24 -22.33 -4.77 47.21
C LEU A 24 -21.48 -3.54 46.90
N PHE A 25 -20.27 -3.51 47.45
CA PHE A 25 -19.21 -2.61 47.01
C PHE A 25 -18.82 -2.97 45.58
N SER A 26 -19.56 -2.42 44.62
CA SER A 26 -19.06 -2.25 43.25
C SER A 26 -17.69 -1.58 43.34
N HIS A 27 -16.65 -2.34 42.99
CA HIS A 27 -15.32 -1.77 42.86
C HIS A 27 -15.39 -0.78 41.70
N PRO A 28 -15.02 0.51 41.87
CA PRO A 28 -14.79 1.36 40.72
C PRO A 28 -13.70 0.69 39.88
N GLU A 29 -13.86 0.73 38.55
CA GLU A 29 -12.83 0.22 37.65
C GLU A 29 -11.48 0.86 38.01
N ASP A 30 -10.44 0.04 38.09
CA ASP A 30 -9.11 0.48 38.51
C ASP A 30 -8.49 1.32 37.38
N VAL A 31 -8.80 2.62 37.39
CA VAL A 31 -8.37 3.56 36.34
C VAL A 31 -6.85 3.71 36.40
N LYS A 32 -6.16 2.95 35.55
CA LYS A 32 -4.69 3.02 35.38
C LYS A 32 -4.22 4.47 35.33
N ALA A 33 -3.22 4.82 36.12
CA ALA A 33 -2.73 6.20 36.18
C ALA A 33 -1.95 6.61 34.91
N LEU A 34 -1.64 5.65 34.04
CA LEU A 34 -1.06 5.83 32.71
C LEU A 34 -1.97 5.21 31.64
N GLN A 35 -2.41 6.01 30.67
CA GLN A 35 -3.15 5.56 29.49
C GLN A 35 -2.34 5.82 28.22
N VAL A 36 -2.34 4.85 27.31
CA VAL A 36 -1.77 4.96 25.96
C VAL A 36 -2.91 4.86 24.96
N SER A 37 -2.82 5.63 23.87
CA SER A 37 -3.82 5.61 22.80
C SER A 37 -3.19 5.79 21.43
N ILE A 38 -3.67 5.00 20.46
CA ILE A 38 -3.39 5.11 19.03
C ILE A 38 -4.70 5.55 18.35
N PRO A 39 -4.89 6.85 18.07
CA PRO A 39 -6.03 7.33 17.29
C PRO A 39 -6.18 6.58 15.95
N ARG A 40 -7.36 6.01 15.73
CA ARG A 40 -7.70 5.25 14.50
C ARG A 40 -8.32 6.12 13.41
N HIS A 41 -8.51 7.42 13.67
CA HIS A 41 -9.16 8.39 12.79
C HIS A 41 -8.34 9.69 12.70
N PRO A 42 -8.07 10.23 11.49
CA PRO A 42 -8.36 9.64 10.18
C PRO A 42 -7.67 8.28 9.98
N ALA A 43 -8.15 7.50 9.02
CA ALA A 43 -7.50 6.23 8.68
C ALA A 43 -6.08 6.51 8.17
N LEU A 44 -5.12 5.65 8.54
CA LEU A 44 -3.73 5.83 8.16
C LEU A 44 -3.47 5.25 6.77
N GLU A 45 -2.87 6.06 5.90
CA GLU A 45 -2.52 5.69 4.54
C GLU A 45 -1.10 5.11 4.50
N ALA A 46 -0.98 3.82 4.81
CA ALA A 46 0.26 3.08 4.57
C ALA A 46 0.31 2.64 3.10
N VAL A 47 1.18 3.26 2.29
CA VAL A 47 1.30 2.99 0.85
C VAL A 47 2.72 2.50 0.53
N LEU A 48 2.85 1.50 -0.35
CA LEU A 48 4.14 0.94 -0.77
C LEU A 48 5.13 2.04 -1.20
N ALA A 49 6.37 1.96 -0.70
CA ALA A 49 7.44 2.95 -0.83
C ALA A 49 7.18 4.35 -0.23
N GLY A 50 5.99 4.61 0.33
CA GLY A 50 5.70 5.81 1.10
C GLY A 50 6.11 5.68 2.58
N ASP A 51 5.63 6.62 3.40
CA ASP A 51 5.92 6.71 4.83
C ASP A 51 4.62 6.66 5.65
N ILE A 52 4.67 6.16 6.88
CA ILE A 52 3.56 6.21 7.84
C ILE A 52 4.01 6.81 9.18
N THR A 53 3.18 7.67 9.76
CA THR A 53 3.29 8.08 11.17
C THR A 53 2.19 7.43 11.98
N ILE A 54 2.52 6.42 12.79
CA ILE A 54 1.58 5.77 13.71
C ILE A 54 1.52 6.59 15.01
N PRO A 55 0.38 7.20 15.35
CA PRO A 55 0.28 8.07 16.50
C PRO A 55 0.31 7.25 17.80
N CYS A 56 1.13 7.63 18.78
CA CYS A 56 1.05 7.06 20.14
C CYS A 56 1.05 8.19 21.17
N LEU A 57 -0.10 8.39 21.80
CA LEU A 57 -0.38 9.49 22.71
C LEU A 57 -0.52 8.97 24.14
N ILE A 58 0.24 9.57 25.05
CA ILE A 58 0.37 9.17 26.44
C ILE A 58 -0.35 10.19 27.33
N THR A 59 -1.29 9.70 28.14
CA THR A 59 -2.06 10.51 29.09
C THR A 59 -1.80 10.02 30.51
N TYR A 60 -1.50 10.96 31.42
CA TYR A 60 -1.33 10.70 32.84
C TYR A 60 -2.63 11.09 33.57
N LEU A 61 -3.26 10.14 34.25
CA LEU A 61 -4.52 10.33 34.96
C LEU A 61 -4.33 10.51 36.48
N GLY A 62 -3.13 10.22 37.00
CA GLY A 62 -2.74 10.48 38.39
C GLY A 62 -2.04 11.84 38.61
N PRO A 63 -2.03 12.38 39.85
CA PRO A 63 -1.37 13.64 40.15
C PRO A 63 0.15 13.56 40.02
N GLN A 64 0.74 14.43 39.20
CA GLN A 64 2.19 14.62 39.10
C GLN A 64 2.79 15.01 40.48
N PRO A 65 3.88 14.35 40.94
CA PRO A 65 4.56 14.74 42.17
C PRO A 65 5.03 16.20 42.14
N THR A 66 4.78 16.94 43.21
CA THR A 66 5.18 18.35 43.31
C THR A 66 6.70 18.51 43.39
N ALA A 67 7.20 19.69 43.00
CA ALA A 67 8.62 19.95 42.76
C ALA A 67 9.56 19.77 43.98
N SER A 68 9.04 19.57 45.20
CA SER A 68 9.82 19.41 46.42
C SER A 68 10.56 18.07 46.53
N THR A 69 10.18 17.04 45.77
CA THR A 69 10.86 15.72 45.74
C THR A 69 11.83 15.54 44.56
N ALA A 70 11.97 16.55 43.69
CA ALA A 70 12.66 16.41 42.39
C ALA A 70 14.17 16.10 42.47
N GLY A 71 14.84 16.43 43.59
CA GLY A 71 16.31 16.42 43.71
C GLY A 71 17.02 15.06 43.59
N ARG A 72 16.30 13.93 43.63
CA ARG A 72 16.87 12.58 43.42
C ARG A 72 16.16 11.74 42.35
N GLN A 73 15.01 12.21 41.83
CA GLN A 73 14.06 11.39 41.08
C GLN A 73 13.93 11.76 39.59
N ALA A 74 14.69 12.73 39.06
CA ALA A 74 14.55 13.20 37.67
C ALA A 74 14.67 12.10 36.59
N VAL A 75 15.48 11.05 36.84
CA VAL A 75 15.67 9.90 35.92
C VAL A 75 14.46 8.95 35.88
N LEU A 76 13.51 9.10 36.81
CA LEU A 76 12.19 8.44 36.80
C LEU A 76 11.10 9.30 36.13
N GLY A 77 11.39 10.55 35.75
CA GLY A 77 10.40 11.49 35.19
C GLY A 77 10.07 11.27 33.71
N THR A 78 10.97 10.69 32.91
CA THR A 78 10.72 10.43 31.48
C THR A 78 10.14 9.03 31.26
N PRO A 79 9.04 8.86 30.49
CA PRO A 79 8.55 7.54 30.14
C PRO A 79 9.58 6.74 29.33
N ARG A 80 9.59 5.42 29.53
CA ARG A 80 10.23 4.47 28.63
C ARG A 80 9.19 4.01 27.62
N VAL A 81 9.47 4.20 26.32
CA VAL A 81 8.63 3.71 25.22
C VAL A 81 9.34 2.54 24.55
N LYS A 82 8.60 1.49 24.19
CA LYS A 82 9.03 0.41 23.30
C LYS A 82 7.99 0.29 22.19
N TRP A 83 8.44 0.34 20.94
CA TRP A 83 7.62 -0.01 19.78
C TRP A 83 7.97 -1.41 19.32
N THR A 84 6.96 -2.27 19.14
CA THR A 84 7.13 -3.60 18.56
C THR A 84 6.22 -3.83 17.37
N PHE A 85 6.70 -4.68 16.48
CA PHE A 85 5.99 -5.21 15.32
C PHE A 85 5.66 -6.68 15.60
N ILE A 86 4.40 -7.07 15.39
CA ILE A 86 3.90 -8.41 15.61
C ILE A 86 3.36 -8.94 14.28
N SER A 87 4.01 -9.97 13.75
CA SER A 87 3.59 -10.67 12.53
C SER A 87 3.85 -12.17 12.68
N GLU A 88 2.94 -13.00 12.17
CA GLU A 88 2.98 -14.47 12.27
C GLU A 88 3.21 -15.01 13.71
N GLY A 89 2.72 -14.29 14.73
CA GLY A 89 2.92 -14.65 16.14
C GLY A 89 4.32 -14.38 16.71
N LYS A 90 5.21 -13.74 15.95
CA LYS A 90 6.53 -13.27 16.41
C LYS A 90 6.48 -11.78 16.73
N GLU A 91 6.93 -11.40 17.92
CA GLU A 91 7.13 -9.99 18.31
C GLU A 91 8.59 -9.58 18.06
N VAL A 92 8.79 -8.51 17.30
CA VAL A 92 10.10 -7.93 16.97
C VAL A 92 10.17 -6.50 17.51
N GLU A 93 11.27 -6.14 18.18
CA GLU A 93 11.50 -4.77 18.66
C GLU A 93 11.86 -3.85 17.49
N ILE A 94 11.10 -2.77 17.28
CA ILE A 94 11.40 -1.72 16.30
C ILE A 94 12.41 -0.74 16.91
N LEU A 95 12.04 -0.16 18.06
CA LEU A 95 12.87 0.78 18.80
C LEU A 95 12.47 0.85 20.29
N VAL A 96 13.40 1.36 21.11
CA VAL A 96 13.19 1.70 22.51
C VAL A 96 13.69 3.13 22.76
N ALA A 97 12.87 3.94 23.42
CA ALA A 97 13.20 5.31 23.78
C ALA A 97 13.08 5.54 25.29
N ARG A 98 13.97 6.38 25.85
CA ARG A 98 13.89 6.88 27.23
C ARG A 98 14.58 8.24 27.32
N GLY A 99 13.81 9.30 27.56
CA GLY A 99 14.30 10.66 27.39
C GLY A 99 14.79 10.88 25.95
N ASP A 100 15.86 11.66 25.78
CA ASP A 100 16.45 11.95 24.45
C ASP A 100 17.17 10.76 23.79
N ARG A 101 17.24 9.59 24.44
CA ARG A 101 17.92 8.40 23.91
C ARG A 101 16.93 7.48 23.23
N VAL A 102 17.05 7.36 21.91
CA VAL A 102 16.32 6.38 21.08
C VAL A 102 17.31 5.35 20.54
N LYS A 103 17.06 4.07 20.79
CA LYS A 103 17.77 2.94 20.19
C LYS A 103 16.83 2.27 19.18
N VAL A 104 17.24 2.23 17.92
CA VAL A 104 16.51 1.55 16.83
C VAL A 104 17.17 0.20 16.55
N SER A 105 16.37 -0.82 16.25
CA SER A 105 16.85 -2.15 15.85
C SER A 105 17.42 -2.15 14.43
N GLU A 106 18.34 -3.07 14.11
CA GLU A 106 19.09 -3.04 12.85
C GLU A 106 18.19 -3.12 11.60
N ASP A 107 17.16 -3.99 11.61
CA ASP A 107 16.22 -4.16 10.49
C ASP A 107 15.40 -2.90 10.17
N TYR A 108 15.27 -2.00 11.15
CA TYR A 108 14.56 -0.73 11.07
C TYR A 108 15.49 0.50 11.07
N ARG A 109 16.81 0.28 11.08
CA ARG A 109 17.80 1.36 11.11
C ARG A 109 17.64 2.25 9.87
N LEU A 110 17.76 3.56 10.09
CA LEU A 110 17.47 4.63 9.11
C LEU A 110 16.00 4.80 8.71
N ARG A 111 15.11 3.83 8.99
CA ARG A 111 13.68 3.88 8.60
C ARG A 111 12.73 4.26 9.74
N ALA A 112 13.01 3.81 10.97
CA ALA A 112 12.17 4.06 12.13
C ALA A 112 12.70 5.21 13.00
N SER A 113 11.83 6.12 13.42
CA SER A 113 12.18 7.23 14.32
C SER A 113 11.00 7.71 15.18
N LEU A 114 11.30 8.49 16.23
CA LEU A 114 10.32 9.19 17.06
C LEU A 114 10.48 10.72 16.88
N PRO A 115 9.91 11.33 15.83
CA PRO A 115 10.27 12.69 15.42
C PRO A 115 10.00 13.78 16.48
N ILE A 116 8.97 13.63 17.30
CA ILE A 116 8.50 14.67 18.25
C ILE A 116 8.85 14.34 19.72
N PHE A 117 9.22 13.09 20.04
CA PHE A 117 9.31 12.59 21.42
C PHE A 117 10.29 13.39 22.31
N HIS A 118 11.43 13.82 21.77
CA HIS A 118 12.41 14.65 22.47
C HIS A 118 11.89 16.05 22.87
N GLN A 119 10.84 16.54 22.19
CA GLN A 119 10.19 17.83 22.49
C GLN A 119 8.96 17.66 23.37
N ARG A 120 8.25 16.54 23.21
CA ARG A 120 7.03 16.20 23.95
C ARG A 120 7.01 14.72 24.28
N TYR A 121 7.45 14.38 25.49
CA TYR A 121 7.46 13.00 26.00
C TYR A 121 6.08 12.33 26.10
N THR A 122 4.98 13.09 25.96
CA THR A 122 3.61 12.56 25.84
C THR A 122 3.22 12.13 24.42
N ASN A 123 4.04 12.43 23.41
CA ASN A 123 3.82 12.03 22.03
C ASN A 123 5.00 11.15 21.57
N ALA A 124 4.75 9.85 21.53
CA ALA A 124 5.71 8.83 21.15
C ALA A 124 5.38 8.21 19.78
N SER A 125 4.79 9.01 18.88
CA SER A 125 4.40 8.56 17.53
C SER A 125 5.61 8.04 16.75
N LEU A 126 5.44 6.87 16.12
CA LEU A 126 6.44 6.21 15.30
C LEU A 126 6.32 6.69 13.85
N LEU A 127 7.38 7.29 13.32
CA LEU A 127 7.56 7.45 11.87
C LEU A 127 8.32 6.23 11.34
N LEU A 128 7.74 5.56 10.34
CA LEU A 128 8.38 4.49 9.57
C LEU A 128 8.39 4.88 8.09
N THR A 129 9.58 4.95 7.49
CA THR A 129 9.77 5.37 6.09
C THR A 129 10.06 4.21 5.13
N GLU A 130 9.92 4.47 3.83
CA GLU A 130 10.22 3.52 2.75
C GLU A 130 9.46 2.19 2.92
N LEU A 131 8.14 2.25 3.07
CA LEU A 131 7.28 1.11 3.40
C LEU A 131 7.40 -0.05 2.40
N ARG A 132 7.50 -1.27 2.94
CA ARG A 132 7.66 -2.54 2.23
C ARG A 132 6.40 -3.39 2.44
N PRO A 133 6.12 -4.38 1.57
CA PRO A 133 4.97 -5.27 1.74
C PRO A 133 4.95 -5.96 3.12
N ASN A 134 6.13 -6.36 3.60
CA ASN A 134 6.34 -7.10 4.84
C ASN A 134 6.25 -6.24 6.12
N ASP A 135 6.10 -4.91 5.99
CA ASP A 135 5.81 -4.04 7.14
C ASP A 135 4.30 -4.07 7.50
N SER A 136 3.49 -4.88 6.82
CA SER A 136 2.08 -5.11 7.17
C SER A 136 1.96 -6.03 8.40
N GLY A 137 1.22 -5.60 9.42
CA GLY A 137 1.02 -6.35 10.66
C GLY A 137 0.62 -5.48 11.84
N ILE A 138 0.67 -6.03 13.05
CA ILE A 138 0.22 -5.34 14.26
C ILE A 138 1.39 -4.57 14.88
N TYR A 139 1.21 -3.26 15.04
CA TYR A 139 2.13 -2.37 15.74
C TYR A 139 1.64 -2.13 17.15
N ARG A 140 2.54 -2.25 18.13
CA ARG A 140 2.28 -2.08 19.56
C ARG A 140 3.17 -1.00 20.15
N CYS A 141 2.56 -0.02 20.81
CA CYS A 141 3.26 1.01 21.58
C CYS A 141 3.16 0.67 23.08
N ASP A 142 4.22 0.14 23.67
CA ASP A 142 4.31 -0.06 25.12
C ASP A 142 4.95 1.16 25.79
N VAL A 143 4.35 1.66 26.86
CA VAL A 143 4.83 2.80 27.62
C VAL A 143 4.86 2.46 29.10
N GLN A 144 6.00 2.73 29.74
CA GLN A 144 6.21 2.51 31.16
C GLN A 144 6.68 3.81 31.82
N HIS A 145 6.04 4.19 32.93
CA HIS A 145 6.42 5.36 33.73
C HIS A 145 6.39 5.01 35.22
N GLY A 146 7.58 4.82 35.81
CA GLY A 146 7.69 4.31 37.18
C GLY A 146 7.19 2.86 37.25
N ILE A 147 6.15 2.64 38.06
CA ILE A 147 5.43 1.36 38.17
C ILE A 147 4.25 1.25 37.21
N GLU A 148 3.79 2.36 36.64
CA GLU A 148 2.63 2.40 35.75
C GLU A 148 3.00 1.92 34.35
N ASP A 149 2.12 1.13 33.74
CA ASP A 149 2.25 0.62 32.38
C ASP A 149 0.97 0.81 31.55
N GLY A 150 1.14 1.09 30.27
CA GLY A 150 0.05 1.21 29.32
C GLY A 150 0.51 0.81 27.92
N HIS A 151 -0.41 0.31 27.12
CA HIS A 151 -0.17 0.02 25.71
C HIS A 151 -1.45 0.18 24.90
N ASP A 152 -1.29 0.36 23.59
CA ASP A 152 -2.37 0.21 22.60
C ASP A 152 -1.77 -0.43 21.33
N ILE A 153 -2.64 -0.98 20.49
CA ILE A 153 -2.27 -1.71 19.29
C ILE A 153 -3.03 -1.23 18.05
N LEU A 154 -2.37 -1.30 16.91
CA LEU A 154 -2.93 -0.97 15.61
C LEU A 154 -2.49 -2.01 14.57
N ASP A 155 -3.44 -2.59 13.86
CA ASP A 155 -3.16 -3.36 12.64
C ASP A 155 -2.96 -2.39 11.47
N VAL A 156 -1.83 -2.50 10.78
CA VAL A 156 -1.43 -1.68 9.65
C VAL A 156 -1.27 -2.57 8.43
N LYS A 157 -2.02 -2.27 7.37
CA LYS A 157 -1.89 -2.93 6.07
C LYS A 157 -1.23 -1.97 5.09
N VAL A 158 -0.03 -2.32 4.61
CA VAL A 158 0.61 -1.59 3.51
C VAL A 158 -0.16 -1.89 2.22
N LYS A 159 -0.64 -0.82 1.58
CA LYS A 159 -1.38 -0.85 0.32
C LYS A 159 -0.44 -0.85 -0.88
N GLY A 160 -0.96 -1.40 -1.97
CA GLY A 160 -0.36 -1.35 -3.28
C GLY A 160 0.61 -2.48 -3.59
N VAL A 161 0.67 -2.81 -4.88
CA VAL A 161 1.41 -3.95 -5.42
C VAL A 161 2.02 -3.58 -6.76
N VAL A 162 3.31 -3.89 -6.92
CA VAL A 162 3.98 -3.88 -8.22
C VAL A 162 3.84 -5.25 -8.88
N PHE A 163 3.52 -5.26 -10.17
CA PHE A 163 3.44 -6.47 -10.97
C PHE A 163 3.93 -6.24 -12.40
N HIS A 164 4.60 -7.25 -12.95
CA HIS A 164 4.97 -7.30 -14.35
C HIS A 164 3.75 -7.53 -15.25
N TYR A 165 3.65 -6.75 -16.33
CA TYR A 165 2.59 -6.83 -17.33
C TYR A 165 3.15 -6.89 -18.76
N ARG A 166 2.54 -7.75 -19.58
CA ARG A 166 2.71 -7.81 -21.03
C ARG A 166 1.36 -8.15 -21.68
N GLU A 167 1.13 -7.64 -22.88
CA GLU A 167 -0.03 -8.07 -23.67
C GLU A 167 0.23 -9.50 -24.18
N GLY A 168 -0.81 -10.32 -24.30
CA GLY A 168 -0.67 -11.73 -24.68
C GLY A 168 -0.16 -11.96 -26.11
N SER A 169 0.18 -10.94 -26.90
CA SER A 169 0.59 -11.08 -28.30
C SER A 169 2.06 -11.51 -28.45
N MET A 170 2.98 -10.87 -27.73
CA MET A 170 4.43 -11.07 -27.87
C MET A 170 5.19 -10.65 -26.60
N ARG A 171 6.45 -11.09 -26.50
CA ARG A 171 7.40 -10.58 -25.50
C ARG A 171 7.94 -9.24 -25.98
N TYR A 172 8.13 -8.29 -25.06
CA TYR A 172 8.65 -6.96 -25.35
C TYR A 172 7.76 -6.23 -26.35
N ALA A 173 6.54 -5.93 -25.89
CA ALA A 173 5.43 -5.51 -26.73
C ALA A 173 5.15 -3.99 -26.73
N TYR A 174 5.90 -3.19 -25.96
CA TYR A 174 5.60 -1.78 -25.75
C TYR A 174 6.82 -0.86 -25.85
N THR A 175 6.66 0.25 -26.60
CA THR A 175 7.43 1.49 -26.39
C THR A 175 7.15 2.08 -25.01
N PHE A 176 7.96 3.04 -24.54
CA PHE A 176 7.72 3.69 -23.23
C PHE A 176 6.33 4.35 -23.13
N ALA A 177 5.87 4.97 -24.21
CA ALA A 177 4.56 5.60 -24.28
C ALA A 177 3.41 4.58 -24.18
N GLU A 178 3.51 3.48 -24.93
CA GLU A 178 2.55 2.38 -24.90
C GLU A 178 2.56 1.65 -23.55
N ALA A 179 3.71 1.47 -22.92
CA ALA A 179 3.86 0.83 -21.62
C ALA A 179 3.08 1.58 -20.53
N ARG A 180 3.22 2.91 -20.50
CA ARG A 180 2.44 3.78 -19.59
C ARG A 180 0.94 3.70 -19.88
N ALA A 181 0.55 3.67 -21.15
CA ALA A 181 -0.85 3.52 -21.55
C ALA A 181 -1.41 2.13 -21.23
N ALA A 182 -0.60 1.08 -21.30
CA ALA A 182 -0.98 -0.30 -20.98
C ALA A 182 -1.33 -0.47 -19.50
N CYS A 183 -0.51 0.07 -18.59
CA CYS A 183 -0.86 0.11 -17.16
C CYS A 183 -2.18 0.87 -16.92
N ALA A 184 -2.36 2.03 -17.56
CA ALA A 184 -3.59 2.82 -17.42
C ALA A 184 -4.83 2.05 -17.92
N ARG A 185 -4.75 1.34 -19.06
CA ARG A 185 -5.84 0.49 -19.59
C ARG A 185 -6.31 -0.57 -18.60
N ILE A 186 -5.42 -1.10 -17.77
CA ILE A 186 -5.74 -2.16 -16.80
C ILE A 186 -6.04 -1.64 -15.39
N GLY A 187 -6.25 -0.33 -15.20
CA GLY A 187 -6.54 0.24 -13.89
C GLY A 187 -5.33 0.26 -12.95
N ALA A 188 -4.16 0.57 -13.50
CA ALA A 188 -2.89 0.70 -12.79
C ALA A 188 -2.09 1.90 -13.32
N HIS A 189 -0.98 2.23 -12.66
CA HIS A 189 0.01 3.20 -13.15
C HIS A 189 1.33 2.50 -13.46
N ILE A 190 2.24 3.13 -14.22
CA ILE A 190 3.60 2.59 -14.37
C ILE A 190 4.35 2.75 -13.04
N ALA A 191 4.99 1.69 -12.57
CA ALA A 191 5.61 1.66 -11.24
C ALA A 191 6.82 2.62 -11.16
N THR A 192 7.04 3.25 -10.00
CA THR A 192 8.23 4.08 -9.77
C THR A 192 9.46 3.23 -9.41
N PRO A 193 10.69 3.77 -9.52
CA PRO A 193 11.90 3.11 -9.03
C PRO A 193 11.79 2.66 -7.56
N GLU A 194 11.20 3.49 -6.71
CA GLU A 194 11.04 3.28 -5.28
C GLU A 194 10.02 2.17 -5.01
N GLN A 195 8.90 2.17 -5.73
CA GLN A 195 7.88 1.11 -5.64
C GLN A 195 8.43 -0.26 -6.07
N LEU A 196 9.18 -0.32 -7.19
CA LEU A 196 9.82 -1.56 -7.64
C LEU A 196 10.88 -2.03 -6.63
N TYR A 197 11.64 -1.12 -6.04
CA TYR A 197 12.64 -1.44 -5.02
C TYR A 197 12.00 -1.91 -3.70
N ALA A 198 10.91 -1.28 -3.26
CA ALA A 198 10.15 -1.71 -2.08
C ALA A 198 9.49 -3.07 -2.28
N ALA A 199 8.95 -3.34 -3.49
CA ALA A 199 8.44 -4.67 -3.86
C ALA A 199 9.56 -5.73 -3.83
N TYR A 200 10.74 -5.42 -4.36
CA TYR A 200 11.94 -6.24 -4.21
C TYR A 200 12.28 -6.45 -2.73
N LEU A 201 12.34 -5.42 -1.89
CA LEU A 201 12.60 -5.63 -0.44
C LEU A 201 11.52 -6.48 0.27
N GLY A 202 10.34 -6.67 -0.33
CA GLY A 202 9.31 -7.62 0.09
C GLY A 202 9.42 -9.06 -0.44
N GLY A 203 10.39 -9.37 -1.30
CA GLY A 203 10.57 -10.71 -1.90
C GLY A 203 10.15 -10.82 -3.38
N TYR A 204 9.76 -9.72 -4.04
CA TYR A 204 9.34 -9.77 -5.45
C TYR A 204 10.53 -9.97 -6.40
N GLU A 205 10.51 -11.05 -7.17
CA GLU A 205 11.44 -11.26 -8.29
C GLU A 205 10.73 -11.61 -9.60
N GLN A 206 11.31 -11.16 -10.71
CA GLN A 206 10.87 -11.45 -12.07
C GLN A 206 12.08 -11.31 -13.02
N CYS A 207 12.29 -12.29 -13.90
CA CYS A 207 13.43 -12.31 -14.83
C CYS A 207 13.04 -11.83 -16.24
N ASP A 208 12.29 -10.73 -16.29
CA ASP A 208 11.81 -10.11 -17.53
C ASP A 208 11.99 -8.60 -17.43
N ALA A 209 12.80 -8.04 -18.34
CA ALA A 209 13.10 -6.61 -18.37
C ALA A 209 11.85 -5.80 -18.78
N GLY A 210 11.51 -4.78 -17.99
CA GLY A 210 10.35 -3.94 -18.25
C GLY A 210 10.57 -2.48 -17.89
N TRP A 211 9.81 -1.61 -18.57
CA TRP A 211 9.73 -0.17 -18.33
C TRP A 211 9.25 0.15 -16.91
N ILE A 212 9.82 1.21 -16.33
CA ILE A 212 9.31 1.89 -15.12
C ILE A 212 9.25 3.42 -15.34
N ALA A 213 8.66 4.15 -14.38
CA ALA A 213 8.22 5.54 -14.55
C ALA A 213 9.30 6.58 -14.92
N ASP A 214 10.58 6.30 -14.65
CA ASP A 214 11.72 7.18 -14.94
C ASP A 214 12.35 6.95 -16.33
N GLN A 215 11.66 6.22 -17.23
CA GLN A 215 12.17 5.79 -18.54
C GLN A 215 13.43 4.91 -18.44
N THR A 216 13.66 4.25 -17.29
CA THR A 216 14.62 3.16 -17.21
C THR A 216 13.95 1.80 -17.41
N VAL A 217 14.74 0.82 -17.85
CA VAL A 217 14.33 -0.57 -17.95
C VAL A 217 15.02 -1.38 -16.85
N ARG A 218 14.23 -2.07 -16.03
CA ARG A 218 14.72 -2.77 -14.84
C ARG A 218 14.08 -4.14 -14.68
N TYR A 219 14.63 -4.98 -13.80
CA TYR A 219 13.96 -6.19 -13.30
C TYR A 219 14.56 -6.68 -11.95
N PRO A 220 13.75 -7.10 -10.97
CA PRO A 220 14.22 -7.52 -9.65
C PRO A 220 14.55 -9.01 -9.57
N ILE A 221 15.68 -9.38 -8.95
CA ILE A 221 16.09 -10.77 -8.74
C ILE A 221 16.59 -10.98 -7.31
N HIS A 222 15.93 -11.85 -6.54
CA HIS A 222 16.40 -12.29 -5.22
C HIS A 222 17.36 -13.46 -5.33
N THR A 223 17.03 -14.43 -6.18
CA THR A 223 17.80 -15.67 -6.35
C THR A 223 18.53 -15.62 -7.68
N PRO A 224 19.82 -15.22 -7.69
CA PRO A 224 20.59 -15.09 -8.93
C PRO A 224 20.72 -16.44 -9.61
N ARG A 225 20.48 -16.45 -10.92
CA ARG A 225 20.44 -17.65 -11.75
C ARG A 225 20.88 -17.32 -13.16
N GLU A 226 21.25 -18.36 -13.91
CA GLU A 226 21.58 -18.27 -15.33
C GLU A 226 20.47 -17.57 -16.14
N ALA A 227 20.86 -16.88 -17.20
CA ALA A 227 20.04 -15.93 -17.98
C ALA A 227 19.49 -14.69 -17.22
N CYS A 228 19.58 -14.63 -15.88
CA CYS A 228 19.00 -13.54 -15.07
C CYS A 228 20.04 -12.62 -14.41
N TYR A 229 21.34 -12.85 -14.61
CA TYR A 229 22.39 -12.12 -13.86
C TYR A 229 22.40 -10.61 -14.09
N GLY A 230 22.29 -10.15 -15.34
CA GLY A 230 22.32 -8.72 -15.70
C GLY A 230 23.62 -8.02 -15.28
N ASP A 231 23.50 -6.73 -14.94
CA ASP A 231 24.55 -5.84 -14.44
C ASP A 231 25.07 -6.20 -13.04
N MET A 232 24.34 -7.05 -12.30
CA MET A 232 24.62 -7.38 -10.90
C MET A 232 25.59 -8.55 -10.68
N ASN A 233 26.28 -9.05 -11.72
CA ASN A 233 27.39 -10.03 -11.62
C ASN A 233 27.14 -11.27 -10.72
N GLY A 234 25.89 -11.77 -10.67
CA GLY A 234 25.53 -12.92 -9.84
C GLY A 234 25.07 -12.59 -8.41
N PHE A 235 24.94 -11.32 -8.04
CA PHE A 235 24.41 -10.89 -6.74
C PHE A 235 22.90 -10.57 -6.80
N PRO A 236 22.16 -10.66 -5.68
CA PRO A 236 20.77 -10.20 -5.58
C PRO A 236 20.64 -8.69 -5.80
N GLY A 237 19.51 -8.25 -6.34
CA GLY A 237 19.23 -6.82 -6.54
C GLY A 237 18.31 -6.54 -7.74
N VAL A 238 17.91 -5.27 -7.88
CA VAL A 238 17.21 -4.76 -9.06
C VAL A 238 18.23 -4.45 -10.14
N ARG A 239 18.16 -5.19 -11.25
CA ARG A 239 18.99 -4.97 -12.44
C ARG A 239 18.53 -3.72 -13.16
N ASN A 240 19.45 -2.98 -13.76
CA ASN A 240 19.16 -1.69 -14.40
C ASN A 240 19.90 -1.55 -15.74
N TYR A 241 19.15 -1.35 -16.82
CA TYR A 241 19.72 -1.08 -18.15
C TYR A 241 19.97 0.42 -18.39
N GLY A 242 19.61 1.27 -17.43
CA GLY A 242 19.68 2.73 -17.55
C GLY A 242 18.50 3.29 -18.35
N VAL A 243 18.61 4.56 -18.73
CA VAL A 243 17.66 5.21 -19.66
C VAL A 243 18.00 4.75 -21.07
N VAL A 244 17.03 4.13 -21.74
CA VAL A 244 17.15 3.60 -23.11
C VAL A 244 16.27 4.40 -24.07
N ASP A 245 16.32 4.09 -25.37
CA ASP A 245 15.53 4.81 -26.38
C ASP A 245 14.02 4.61 -26.08
N PRO A 246 13.18 5.65 -25.99
CA PRO A 246 11.76 5.49 -25.69
C PRO A 246 11.00 4.68 -26.76
N GLU A 247 11.54 4.55 -27.97
CA GLU A 247 11.02 3.73 -29.06
C GLU A 247 11.53 2.26 -29.00
N ASP A 248 12.45 1.91 -28.09
CA ASP A 248 12.80 0.51 -27.83
C ASP A 248 11.60 -0.23 -27.22
N MET A 249 11.50 -1.52 -27.52
CA MET A 249 10.38 -2.36 -27.11
C MET A 249 10.75 -3.19 -25.87
N TYR A 250 9.94 -3.10 -24.82
CA TYR A 250 10.07 -3.89 -23.58
C TYR A 250 8.68 -4.27 -23.03
N ASP A 251 8.66 -5.05 -21.94
CA ASP A 251 7.46 -5.23 -21.13
C ASP A 251 7.31 -4.05 -20.15
N VAL A 252 6.40 -4.09 -19.17
CA VAL A 252 6.22 -2.99 -18.20
C VAL A 252 5.96 -3.49 -16.78
N TYR A 253 6.46 -2.79 -15.77
CA TYR A 253 6.02 -2.97 -14.39
C TYR A 253 4.93 -1.95 -14.07
N CYS A 254 3.75 -2.45 -13.73
CA CYS A 254 2.62 -1.64 -13.29
C CYS A 254 2.49 -1.69 -11.77
N TYR A 255 1.89 -0.65 -11.21
CA TYR A 255 1.54 -0.49 -9.81
C TYR A 255 0.03 -0.26 -9.67
N ALA A 256 -0.63 -1.10 -8.88
CA ALA A 256 -2.02 -0.89 -8.48
C ALA A 256 -2.05 -0.67 -6.96
N GLU A 257 -2.55 0.48 -6.52
CA GLU A 257 -2.50 0.92 -5.12
C GLU A 257 -3.63 0.31 -4.27
N ASP A 258 -4.87 0.51 -4.71
CA ASP A 258 -6.07 0.27 -3.91
C ASP A 258 -7.21 -0.27 -4.78
N LEU A 259 -8.18 -0.93 -4.15
CA LEU A 259 -9.39 -1.43 -4.82
C LEU A 259 -10.61 -0.58 -4.40
N PRO A 260 -11.08 0.38 -5.23
CA PRO A 260 -12.24 1.23 -4.91
C PRO A 260 -13.59 0.52 -5.13
N GLY A 261 -13.69 -0.73 -4.69
CA GLY A 261 -14.78 -1.65 -5.01
C GLY A 261 -14.58 -3.02 -4.37
N GLU A 262 -15.27 -4.01 -4.92
CA GLU A 262 -15.12 -5.42 -4.60
C GLU A 262 -14.88 -6.23 -5.88
N ILE A 263 -14.05 -7.28 -5.79
CA ILE A 263 -14.00 -8.35 -6.79
C ILE A 263 -14.68 -9.57 -6.21
N PHE A 264 -15.52 -10.21 -7.01
CA PHE A 264 -16.13 -11.50 -6.70
C PHE A 264 -15.96 -12.46 -7.89
N LEU A 265 -15.88 -13.75 -7.58
CA LEU A 265 -15.66 -14.81 -8.56
C LEU A 265 -16.98 -15.49 -8.92
N GLU A 266 -17.36 -15.39 -10.19
CA GLU A 266 -18.58 -15.95 -10.71
C GLU A 266 -18.29 -17.25 -11.46
N THR A 267 -18.99 -18.33 -11.08
CA THR A 267 -18.71 -19.71 -11.50
C THR A 267 -19.98 -20.47 -11.87
N THR A 268 -19.87 -21.33 -12.87
CA THR A 268 -20.92 -22.26 -13.35
C THR A 268 -20.28 -23.61 -13.72
N PRO A 269 -21.05 -24.71 -13.78
CA PRO A 269 -20.53 -26.00 -14.23
C PRO A 269 -19.94 -25.94 -15.65
N ASP A 270 -20.64 -25.28 -16.58
CA ASP A 270 -20.23 -25.10 -17.98
C ASP A 270 -19.24 -23.93 -18.18
N LYS A 271 -18.92 -23.20 -17.11
CA LYS A 271 -18.06 -22.01 -17.12
C LYS A 271 -18.56 -20.97 -18.16
N PHE A 272 -17.69 -20.05 -18.57
CA PHE A 272 -18.03 -18.98 -19.51
C PHE A 272 -16.97 -18.82 -20.61
N THR A 273 -17.40 -18.53 -21.83
CA THR A 273 -16.54 -17.83 -22.82
C THR A 273 -16.28 -16.39 -22.38
N LEU A 274 -15.31 -15.69 -22.99
CA LEU A 274 -15.00 -14.31 -22.62
C LEU A 274 -16.22 -13.36 -22.77
N GLU A 275 -17.01 -13.55 -23.83
CA GLU A 275 -18.23 -12.77 -24.06
C GLU A 275 -19.36 -13.13 -23.08
N GLU A 276 -19.55 -14.42 -22.79
CA GLU A 276 -20.49 -14.90 -21.77
C GLU A 276 -20.13 -14.35 -20.38
N ALA A 277 -18.84 -14.34 -20.03
CA ALA A 277 -18.33 -13.81 -18.77
C ALA A 277 -18.61 -12.30 -18.64
N ALA A 278 -18.32 -11.54 -19.70
CA ALA A 278 -18.64 -10.11 -19.78
C ALA A 278 -20.15 -9.82 -19.72
N ALA A 279 -20.99 -10.68 -20.30
CA ALA A 279 -22.45 -10.59 -20.19
C ALA A 279 -22.93 -10.93 -18.77
N ARG A 280 -22.33 -11.95 -18.13
CA ARG A 280 -22.68 -12.39 -16.77
C ARG A 280 -22.38 -11.31 -15.73
N CYS A 281 -21.20 -10.69 -15.75
CA CYS A 281 -20.89 -9.59 -14.83
C CYS A 281 -21.87 -8.41 -15.02
N ARG A 282 -22.16 -8.02 -16.27
CA ARG A 282 -23.13 -6.95 -16.57
C ARG A 282 -24.54 -7.24 -16.06
N ALA A 283 -24.99 -8.50 -16.15
CA ALA A 283 -26.28 -8.91 -15.60
C ALA A 283 -26.36 -8.81 -14.06
N LEU A 284 -25.22 -8.70 -13.37
CA LEU A 284 -25.09 -8.56 -11.92
C LEU A 284 -24.77 -7.11 -11.48
N GLY A 285 -24.90 -6.13 -12.37
CA GLY A 285 -24.54 -4.74 -12.09
C GLY A 285 -23.03 -4.55 -11.85
N ALA A 286 -22.21 -5.34 -12.54
CA ALA A 286 -20.75 -5.36 -12.44
C ALA A 286 -20.12 -5.37 -13.85
N GLU A 287 -18.81 -5.25 -13.93
CA GLU A 287 -18.03 -5.44 -15.16
C GLU A 287 -16.98 -6.54 -14.97
N LEU A 288 -16.32 -7.01 -16.04
CA LEU A 288 -15.15 -7.86 -15.85
C LEU A 288 -14.06 -7.05 -15.14
N ALA A 289 -13.43 -7.64 -14.13
CA ALA A 289 -12.34 -6.99 -13.42
C ALA A 289 -11.18 -6.71 -14.37
N SER A 290 -10.53 -5.57 -14.18
CA SER A 290 -9.25 -5.27 -14.83
C SER A 290 -8.12 -6.02 -14.15
N THR A 291 -7.00 -6.22 -14.87
CA THR A 291 -5.81 -6.86 -14.29
C THR A 291 -5.30 -6.12 -13.05
N GLY A 292 -5.23 -4.79 -13.05
CA GLY A 292 -4.82 -4.00 -11.89
C GLY A 292 -5.73 -4.17 -10.67
N GLN A 293 -7.06 -4.21 -10.88
CA GLN A 293 -8.02 -4.50 -9.82
C GLN A 293 -7.82 -5.89 -9.22
N LEU A 294 -7.54 -6.93 -10.04
CA LEU A 294 -7.24 -8.27 -9.53
C LEU A 294 -5.96 -8.31 -8.68
N TYR A 295 -4.90 -7.60 -9.09
CA TYR A 295 -3.68 -7.48 -8.28
C TYR A 295 -3.92 -6.73 -6.97
N ALA A 296 -4.68 -5.62 -6.99
CA ALA A 296 -5.05 -4.90 -5.78
C ALA A 296 -5.87 -5.80 -4.84
N ALA A 297 -6.90 -6.50 -5.34
CA ALA A 297 -7.68 -7.46 -4.55
C ALA A 297 -6.80 -8.58 -3.95
N TRP A 298 -5.87 -9.13 -4.72
CA TRP A 298 -4.91 -10.14 -4.24
C TRP A 298 -4.04 -9.60 -3.11
N SER A 299 -3.49 -8.39 -3.24
CA SER A 299 -2.70 -7.74 -2.18
C SER A 299 -3.51 -7.49 -0.90
N ALA A 300 -4.82 -7.28 -1.03
CA ALA A 300 -5.78 -7.15 0.06
C ALA A 300 -6.26 -8.50 0.65
N GLY A 301 -5.83 -9.65 0.09
CA GLY A 301 -6.10 -10.98 0.63
C GLY A 301 -7.03 -11.87 -0.21
N LEU A 302 -7.41 -11.49 -1.44
CA LEU A 302 -8.20 -12.35 -2.32
C LEU A 302 -7.40 -13.59 -2.73
N ASP A 303 -7.84 -14.76 -2.27
CA ASP A 303 -7.25 -16.06 -2.58
C ASP A 303 -8.28 -16.97 -3.27
N ALA A 304 -8.12 -17.20 -4.57
CA ALA A 304 -9.10 -17.94 -5.38
C ALA A 304 -8.40 -18.92 -6.33
N CYS A 305 -8.59 -20.22 -6.08
CA CYS A 305 -8.01 -21.30 -6.86
C CYS A 305 -8.79 -21.61 -8.16
N SER A 306 -9.10 -20.59 -8.95
CA SER A 306 -10.00 -20.76 -10.10
C SER A 306 -9.63 -19.78 -11.22
N PRO A 307 -9.12 -20.28 -12.36
CA PRO A 307 -8.82 -19.44 -13.52
C PRO A 307 -10.10 -18.81 -14.06
N GLY A 308 -10.09 -17.48 -14.16
CA GLY A 308 -11.22 -16.71 -14.65
C GLY A 308 -10.79 -15.58 -15.57
N TRP A 309 -11.71 -15.19 -16.45
CA TRP A 309 -11.57 -14.10 -17.40
C TRP A 309 -11.44 -12.74 -16.72
N LEU A 310 -10.67 -11.86 -17.35
CA LEU A 310 -10.52 -10.43 -17.04
C LEU A 310 -10.82 -9.57 -18.27
N ALA A 311 -11.00 -8.27 -18.05
CA ALA A 311 -11.37 -7.31 -19.09
C ALA A 311 -10.35 -7.16 -20.24
N ASP A 312 -9.07 -7.51 -20.01
CA ASP A 312 -8.01 -7.51 -21.04
C ASP A 312 -7.93 -8.83 -21.83
N GLY A 313 -8.90 -9.73 -21.66
CA GLY A 313 -8.92 -11.05 -22.30
C GLY A 313 -7.88 -12.01 -21.75
N SER A 314 -7.16 -11.67 -20.67
CA SER A 314 -6.33 -12.63 -19.96
C SER A 314 -7.17 -13.51 -19.03
N VAL A 315 -6.65 -14.71 -18.74
CA VAL A 315 -7.23 -15.63 -17.75
C VAL A 315 -6.25 -15.74 -16.58
N ARG A 316 -6.69 -15.37 -15.39
CA ARG A 316 -5.83 -15.30 -14.20
C ARG A 316 -6.50 -15.92 -12.97
N TYR A 317 -5.70 -16.15 -11.93
CA TYR A 317 -6.20 -16.54 -10.61
C TYR A 317 -5.23 -16.10 -9.49
N PRO A 318 -5.72 -15.49 -8.40
CA PRO A 318 -4.89 -14.98 -7.31
C PRO A 318 -4.62 -16.06 -6.24
N ILE A 319 -3.35 -16.21 -5.83
CA ILE A 319 -2.95 -17.14 -4.76
C ILE A 319 -2.26 -16.37 -3.64
N VAL A 320 -2.90 -16.29 -2.45
CA VAL A 320 -2.27 -15.69 -1.26
C VAL A 320 -1.49 -16.76 -0.48
N THR A 321 -2.14 -17.89 -0.20
CA THR A 321 -1.51 -19.03 0.50
C THR A 321 -1.13 -20.10 -0.52
N PRO A 322 0.18 -20.34 -0.77
CA PRO A 322 0.64 -21.34 -1.74
C PRO A 322 0.15 -22.74 -1.41
N ARG A 323 -0.17 -23.52 -2.45
CA ARG A 323 -0.71 -24.89 -2.31
C ARG A 323 -0.34 -25.71 -3.55
N GLU A 324 0.08 -26.96 -3.35
CA GLU A 324 0.62 -27.80 -4.44
C GLU A 324 -0.31 -27.90 -5.67
N ARG A 325 -1.62 -28.01 -5.43
CA ARG A 325 -2.64 -28.12 -6.48
C ARG A 325 -3.07 -26.79 -7.09
N CYS A 326 -2.48 -25.65 -6.69
CA CYS A 326 -2.87 -24.34 -7.20
C CYS A 326 -1.73 -23.31 -7.20
N GLY A 327 -1.23 -22.96 -8.38
CA GLY A 327 -0.19 -21.93 -8.55
C GLY A 327 1.20 -22.31 -8.04
N GLY A 328 1.37 -23.51 -7.45
CA GLY A 328 2.65 -24.04 -6.99
C GLY A 328 3.09 -23.48 -5.63
N ALA A 329 4.40 -23.40 -5.43
CA ALA A 329 5.02 -23.09 -4.13
C ALA A 329 5.12 -21.58 -3.81
N LEU A 330 4.80 -20.69 -4.75
CA LEU A 330 4.92 -19.24 -4.58
C LEU A 330 3.55 -18.55 -4.68
N PRO A 331 3.29 -17.48 -3.90
CA PRO A 331 2.07 -16.70 -4.01
C PRO A 331 2.06 -15.85 -5.29
N GLY A 332 1.01 -15.05 -5.48
CA GLY A 332 0.85 -14.13 -6.60
C GLY A 332 -0.33 -14.47 -7.51
N VAL A 333 -0.72 -13.49 -8.33
CA VAL A 333 -1.66 -13.69 -9.44
C VAL A 333 -0.99 -14.48 -10.55
N LYS A 334 -1.49 -15.68 -10.82
CA LYS A 334 -1.02 -16.56 -11.89
C LYS A 334 -1.80 -16.26 -13.17
N THR A 335 -1.14 -16.29 -14.32
CA THR A 335 -1.75 -16.07 -15.64
C THR A 335 -1.64 -17.34 -16.46
N ILE A 336 -2.71 -17.73 -17.15
CA ILE A 336 -2.69 -18.82 -18.12
C ILE A 336 -2.21 -18.25 -19.45
N PHE A 337 -1.12 -18.83 -19.98
CA PHE A 337 -0.58 -18.54 -21.30
C PHE A 337 -0.67 -19.79 -22.19
N LEU A 338 -0.84 -19.59 -23.50
CA LEU A 338 -0.81 -20.67 -24.50
C LEU A 338 0.60 -21.24 -24.69
N PHE A 339 1.62 -20.39 -24.62
CA PHE A 339 3.00 -20.74 -24.95
C PHE A 339 3.91 -20.70 -23.71
N ARG A 340 4.91 -21.60 -23.67
CA ARG A 340 5.84 -21.76 -22.54
C ARG A 340 6.70 -20.52 -22.23
N ASN A 341 6.91 -19.66 -23.22
CA ASN A 341 7.59 -18.36 -23.08
C ASN A 341 6.68 -17.28 -22.45
N GLN A 342 5.54 -17.65 -21.88
CA GLN A 342 4.55 -16.74 -21.28
C GLN A 342 4.01 -15.72 -22.32
N THR A 343 3.59 -16.22 -23.48
CA THR A 343 2.87 -15.46 -24.52
C THR A 343 1.63 -16.24 -24.97
N GLY A 344 0.71 -15.57 -25.66
CA GLY A 344 -0.63 -16.06 -26.02
C GLY A 344 -1.59 -16.06 -24.84
N PHE A 345 -2.61 -15.21 -24.83
CA PHE A 345 -3.78 -15.43 -23.95
C PHE A 345 -4.68 -16.53 -24.54
N PRO A 346 -5.50 -17.23 -23.72
CA PRO A 346 -6.40 -18.27 -24.21
C PRO A 346 -7.39 -17.77 -25.27
N ASP A 347 -7.82 -18.66 -26.16
CA ASP A 347 -8.87 -18.35 -27.15
C ASP A 347 -10.15 -17.90 -26.44
N ALA A 348 -10.81 -16.84 -26.93
CA ALA A 348 -12.00 -16.25 -26.31
C ALA A 348 -13.20 -17.21 -26.18
N GLN A 349 -13.22 -18.30 -26.95
CA GLN A 349 -14.21 -19.39 -26.87
C GLN A 349 -13.86 -20.46 -25.82
N SER A 350 -12.69 -20.38 -25.20
CA SER A 350 -12.30 -21.22 -24.07
C SER A 350 -13.22 -20.96 -22.87
N ARG A 351 -13.40 -21.96 -22.01
CA ARG A 351 -14.39 -21.92 -20.94
C ARG A 351 -13.72 -21.82 -19.56
N TYR A 352 -13.87 -20.67 -18.90
CA TYR A 352 -13.29 -20.31 -17.61
C TYR A 352 -14.30 -19.57 -16.71
N ASP A 353 -13.95 -19.36 -15.43
CA ASP A 353 -14.77 -18.54 -14.54
C ASP A 353 -14.72 -17.04 -14.92
N ALA A 354 -15.42 -16.18 -14.20
CA ALA A 354 -15.38 -14.73 -14.41
C ALA A 354 -15.03 -13.99 -13.12
N TYR A 355 -13.98 -13.16 -13.12
CA TYR A 355 -13.78 -12.20 -12.04
C TYR A 355 -14.57 -10.95 -12.37
N CYS A 356 -15.62 -10.67 -11.60
CA CYS A 356 -16.44 -9.49 -11.76
C CYS A 356 -16.03 -8.42 -10.74
N PHE A 357 -15.97 -7.15 -11.17
CA PHE A 357 -15.72 -6.00 -10.32
C PHE A 357 -16.97 -5.13 -10.17
N ARG A 358 -17.24 -4.69 -8.94
CA ARG A 358 -18.29 -3.71 -8.62
C ARG A 358 -17.65 -2.55 -7.85
N GLY A 359 -17.70 -1.35 -8.43
CA GLY A 359 -17.23 -0.13 -7.78
C GLY A 359 -18.11 0.29 -6.60
N LYS A 360 -17.53 0.98 -5.61
CA LYS A 360 -18.30 1.62 -4.54
C LYS A 360 -19.05 2.82 -5.09
N GLU A 361 -20.30 3.02 -4.68
CA GLU A 361 -21.08 4.21 -5.06
C GLU A 361 -20.29 5.49 -4.69
N GLY A 362 -20.07 6.35 -5.69
CA GLY A 362 -19.20 7.52 -5.60
C GLY A 362 -17.96 7.48 -6.50
N HIS A 363 -17.52 6.31 -6.96
CA HIS A 363 -16.49 6.17 -8.00
C HIS A 363 -17.13 5.60 -9.29
N PRO A 364 -17.47 6.44 -10.29
CA PRO A 364 -17.88 5.91 -11.58
C PRO A 364 -16.71 5.15 -12.22
N PRO A 365 -16.92 3.97 -12.82
CA PRO A 365 -15.88 3.33 -13.61
C PRO A 365 -15.45 4.26 -14.75
N PRO A 366 -14.20 4.19 -15.23
CA PRO A 366 -13.75 4.93 -16.40
C PRO A 366 -14.43 4.37 -17.65
N SER A 367 -15.69 4.76 -17.87
CA SER A 367 -16.46 4.36 -19.03
C SER A 367 -15.71 4.78 -20.29
N PRO A 368 -15.45 3.88 -21.27
CA PRO A 368 -14.84 4.28 -22.53
C PRO A 368 -15.75 5.33 -23.20
N CYS A 369 -15.26 6.57 -23.40
CA CYS A 369 -16.07 7.66 -23.96
C CYS A 369 -16.59 7.25 -25.36
N ARG A 370 -17.84 6.77 -25.46
CA ARG A 370 -18.41 6.20 -26.70
C ARG A 370 -19.30 7.22 -27.42
N CYS A 371 -18.70 8.27 -28.00
CA CYS A 371 -19.45 9.21 -28.86
C CYS A 371 -20.05 8.42 -30.04
N SER A 372 -21.37 8.23 -30.04
CA SER A 372 -22.08 7.41 -31.03
C SER A 372 -22.83 8.31 -32.01
N HIS A 373 -22.24 8.56 -33.19
CA HIS A 373 -22.95 9.15 -34.33
C HIS A 373 -22.61 8.40 -35.62
N ALA A 374 -23.61 8.22 -36.47
CA ALA A 374 -23.47 7.51 -37.72
C ALA A 374 -22.67 8.36 -38.74
N GLY A 375 -21.53 7.83 -39.19
CA GLY A 375 -21.00 8.15 -40.52
C GLY A 375 -20.18 9.43 -40.70
N THR A 376 -19.11 9.66 -39.94
CA THR A 376 -17.88 10.28 -40.51
C THR A 376 -16.63 9.94 -39.69
N SER A 377 -15.47 9.86 -40.35
CA SER A 377 -14.16 9.63 -39.72
C SER A 377 -13.50 10.96 -39.33
N MET A 378 -13.00 11.07 -38.09
CA MET A 378 -12.02 12.10 -37.69
C MET A 378 -10.99 11.56 -36.68
N ARG A 379 -9.81 12.17 -36.67
CA ARG A 379 -8.65 11.81 -35.83
C ARG A 379 -8.74 12.41 -34.43
N PHE A 380 -8.11 11.73 -33.47
CA PHE A 380 -7.95 12.20 -32.10
C PHE A 380 -7.09 13.48 -32.00
N ARG A 381 -7.44 14.34 -31.05
CA ARG A 381 -6.52 15.22 -30.32
C ARG A 381 -6.73 14.98 -28.83
N GLU A 382 -5.64 14.93 -28.07
CA GLU A 382 -5.70 14.84 -26.62
C GLU A 382 -6.37 16.09 -26.02
N ALA A 383 -7.14 15.88 -24.95
CA ALA A 383 -7.57 16.95 -24.06
C ALA A 383 -6.92 16.70 -22.69
N SER A 384 -6.23 17.72 -22.18
CA SER A 384 -5.71 17.75 -20.81
C SER A 384 -6.84 17.56 -19.80
N GLY A 385 -6.53 16.88 -18.68
CA GLY A 385 -7.50 16.31 -17.74
C GLY A 385 -8.71 17.15 -17.34
N GLN A 386 -9.78 16.41 -17.01
CA GLN A 386 -11.15 16.80 -16.60
C GLN A 386 -12.21 16.85 -17.72
N GLY A 387 -12.84 15.70 -17.99
CA GLY A 387 -14.16 15.56 -18.64
C GLY A 387 -14.16 15.02 -20.08
N CYS A 388 -14.99 13.99 -20.38
CA CYS A 388 -15.36 13.67 -21.77
C CYS A 388 -16.27 14.79 -22.31
N GLY A 389 -15.92 15.41 -23.45
CA GLY A 389 -16.80 16.35 -24.16
C GLY A 389 -16.85 16.05 -25.66
N CYS A 390 -17.98 15.57 -26.19
CA CYS A 390 -18.19 15.46 -27.63
C CYS A 390 -18.60 16.85 -28.16
N SER A 391 -17.77 17.50 -28.97
CA SER A 391 -18.11 18.79 -29.62
C SER A 391 -18.50 18.58 -31.08
N VAL A 392 -19.70 19.03 -31.47
CA VAL A 392 -20.14 19.02 -32.88
C VAL A 392 -19.61 20.27 -33.56
N GLY A 393 -18.95 20.10 -34.71
CA GLY A 393 -18.30 21.20 -35.42
C GLY A 393 -19.30 22.21 -36.00
N ALA A 394 -19.34 23.41 -35.42
CA ALA A 394 -19.86 24.60 -36.08
C ALA A 394 -18.69 25.36 -36.72
N GLY A 395 -18.48 25.18 -38.02
CA GLY A 395 -17.52 26.00 -38.77
C GLY A 395 -18.15 27.33 -39.17
N CYS A 396 -17.50 28.46 -38.86
CA CYS A 396 -17.63 29.71 -39.64
C CYS A 396 -16.58 30.79 -39.25
N TRP A 397 -15.82 31.22 -40.27
CA TRP A 397 -15.15 32.52 -40.46
C TRP A 397 -14.03 33.03 -39.52
N LEU A 398 -12.90 33.36 -40.16
CA LEU A 398 -11.82 34.21 -39.66
C LEU A 398 -12.21 35.69 -39.72
N GLN A 399 -11.86 36.47 -38.69
CA GLN A 399 -11.07 37.72 -38.85
C GLN A 399 -10.46 38.18 -37.50
N PRO A 400 -9.40 39.02 -37.50
CA PRO A 400 -8.51 39.18 -36.34
C PRO A 400 -8.77 40.44 -35.51
N THR A 401 -8.53 40.37 -34.19
CA THR A 401 -8.48 41.56 -33.32
C THR A 401 -7.32 41.55 -32.32
N LEU A 402 -6.38 42.47 -32.55
CA LEU A 402 -5.66 43.30 -31.57
C LEU A 402 -4.73 42.64 -30.52
N VAL A 403 -3.43 42.81 -30.77
CA VAL A 403 -2.34 42.76 -29.80
C VAL A 403 -2.28 44.08 -28.99
N PRO A 404 -2.13 44.06 -27.65
CA PRO A 404 -1.70 45.22 -26.87
C PRO A 404 -0.16 45.35 -26.90
N ARG A 405 0.34 46.54 -27.22
CA ARG A 405 1.78 46.84 -27.25
C ARG A 405 2.37 47.08 -25.85
N VAL A 406 3.66 46.73 -25.76
CA VAL A 406 4.65 47.17 -24.76
C VAL A 406 4.50 48.63 -24.34
N GLY A 407 4.51 48.88 -23.03
CA GLY A 407 4.79 50.19 -22.42
C GLY A 407 6.21 50.23 -21.85
N MET A 408 6.99 51.26 -22.21
CA MET A 408 8.43 51.35 -21.91
C MET A 408 8.74 52.71 -21.26
N SER A 409 9.34 52.74 -20.07
CA SER A 409 9.84 54.00 -19.47
C SER A 409 11.13 53.87 -18.65
N ARG A 410 12.23 54.10 -19.36
CA ARG A 410 13.58 54.54 -18.98
C ARG A 410 13.77 55.30 -17.63
N ARG A 411 14.94 55.02 -16.99
CA ARG A 411 16.01 55.90 -16.39
C ARG A 411 16.51 55.35 -15.02
N LEU A 412 17.78 55.51 -14.56
CA LEU A 412 19.11 55.82 -15.16
C LEU A 412 20.23 55.49 -14.11
N GLY A 413 21.51 55.39 -14.53
CA GLY A 413 22.71 55.26 -13.66
C GLY A 413 23.24 53.82 -13.52
N ILE A 414 24.40 53.38 -14.04
CA ILE A 414 25.80 53.90 -14.01
C ILE A 414 26.30 53.94 -12.55
N THR A 415 27.28 53.12 -12.10
CA THR A 415 28.73 53.21 -12.39
C THR A 415 29.54 51.89 -12.28
N SER A 416 30.53 51.71 -13.17
CA SER A 416 31.86 51.06 -13.05
C SER A 416 32.17 49.91 -12.03
N GLY A 417 32.74 48.80 -12.52
CA GLY A 417 33.69 47.92 -11.77
C GLY A 417 35.15 48.37 -11.94
N PRO A 418 36.19 47.48 -11.96
CA PRO A 418 36.26 46.05 -11.60
C PRO A 418 37.48 45.74 -10.66
N ARG A 419 38.02 44.48 -10.67
CA ARG A 419 39.30 43.98 -10.06
C ARG A 419 39.17 43.47 -8.58
N VAL A 420 39.89 42.43 -8.08
CA VAL A 420 40.99 41.57 -8.62
C VAL A 420 41.24 40.31 -7.74
N LEU A 421 41.65 39.16 -8.33
CA LEU A 421 42.47 38.00 -7.79
C LEU A 421 42.12 37.32 -6.41
N SER A 422 42.52 36.08 -6.04
CA SER A 422 43.09 34.87 -6.71
C SER A 422 43.41 33.73 -5.70
N VAL A 423 43.78 32.53 -6.22
CA VAL A 423 44.50 31.36 -5.57
C VAL A 423 43.77 30.64 -4.40
N LEU A 424 43.94 29.33 -4.10
CA LEU A 424 44.71 28.17 -4.61
C LEU A 424 43.74 26.98 -4.95
N ARG A 425 43.97 26.03 -5.88
CA ARG A 425 44.91 24.85 -5.90
C ARG A 425 44.93 24.00 -4.59
N ALA A 426 45.04 22.66 -4.58
CA ALA A 426 44.84 21.58 -5.56
C ALA A 426 45.06 20.19 -4.86
N VAL A 427 44.76 19.07 -5.56
CA VAL A 427 45.15 17.66 -5.24
C VAL A 427 44.49 17.09 -3.94
N ILE A 428 44.19 15.79 -3.72
CA ILE A 428 44.83 14.51 -4.10
C ILE A 428 43.79 13.42 -4.46
N SER A 429 44.17 12.54 -5.41
CA SER A 429 43.52 11.26 -5.69
C SER A 429 44.12 10.13 -4.82
N ARG A 430 43.27 9.30 -4.22
CA ARG A 430 43.53 7.89 -3.90
C ARG A 430 42.21 7.13 -3.73
#